data_AF-A0A8D0F2K5-F1
#
_entry.id   AF-A0A8D0F2K5-F1
#
_cell.length_a   1.000
_cell.length_b   1.000
_cell.length_c   1.000
_cell.angle_alpha   90.00
_cell.angle_beta   90.00
_cell.angle_gamma   90.00
#
_symmetry.space_group_name_H-M   'P 1'
#
loop_
_entity.id
_entity.type
_entity.pdbx_description
1 polymer ?
#
loop_
_entity_poly.entity_id
_entity_poly.type
_entity_poly.pdbx_seq_one_letter_code
_entity_poly.pdbx_strand_id
1 'polypeptide(L)'
;METGRVVGAGAVLVALVVLGAHAAGGEEPSGVFLEMHDAECQYLNGTERVRFVDRYIHNREQLLHFDSDVGLFVYWNSQPELLEYKRTGVDWFCRKSYEVSTPFITERKVEPKVRVAPVQSSSLPQTDRLACYVTGFYPAQIEVKWFQNGREETERVVSTDVIPNGDWTYQVLVMLETTPQRGDTYTCQVEHVSLQHPVSQRWELQSDGARSKMLTGVGGFVLGLIFLALGLGLYVRKKVILPPRRKQWQVDCTPHPLPLCRGERRDRDGAQAEAGKEGGVQEGGEGV
;
A
#
# COMPACT_ATOMS: atom_id res chain seq x y z
N MET A 1 -8.28 82.88 -23.11
CA MET A 1 -8.17 82.03 -24.31
C MET A 1 -6.80 81.39 -24.25
N GLU A 2 -6.72 80.23 -23.61
CA GLU A 2 -5.48 79.45 -23.50
C GLU A 2 -5.66 78.17 -24.32
N THR A 3 -5.03 78.17 -25.48
CA THR A 3 -4.82 77.02 -26.35
C THR A 3 -3.72 76.15 -25.75
N GLY A 4 -4.10 75.02 -25.15
CA GLY A 4 -3.13 74.06 -24.63
C GLY A 4 -3.70 72.65 -24.64
N ARG A 5 -2.93 71.73 -25.25
CA ARG A 5 -3.07 70.25 -25.29
C ARG A 5 -3.67 69.65 -26.57
N VAL A 6 -2.88 69.62 -27.65
CA VAL A 6 -2.97 68.54 -28.68
C VAL A 6 -1.59 68.01 -29.13
N VAL A 7 -0.47 68.41 -28.50
CA VAL A 7 0.86 67.96 -28.97
C VAL A 7 1.38 66.70 -28.24
N GLY A 8 0.76 66.30 -27.12
CA GLY A 8 1.29 65.23 -26.27
C GLY A 8 0.97 63.78 -26.70
N ALA A 9 -0.12 63.55 -27.44
CA ALA A 9 -0.56 62.19 -27.76
C ALA A 9 0.24 61.57 -28.92
N GLY A 10 0.60 62.36 -29.93
CA GLY A 10 1.35 61.89 -31.10
C GLY A 10 2.78 61.48 -30.79
N ALA A 11 3.47 62.23 -29.91
CA ALA A 11 4.86 61.96 -29.55
C ALA A 11 5.03 60.63 -28.78
N VAL A 12 4.06 60.27 -27.94
CA VAL A 12 4.08 59.03 -27.15
C VAL A 12 3.88 57.79 -28.04
N LEU A 13 2.99 57.88 -29.03
CA LEU A 13 2.76 56.79 -30.00
C LEU A 13 4.00 56.53 -30.86
N VAL A 14 4.68 57.59 -31.32
CA VAL A 14 5.92 57.46 -32.09
C VAL A 14 7.04 56.87 -31.23
N ALA A 15 7.18 57.30 -29.98
CA ALA A 15 8.18 56.76 -29.06
C ALA A 15 7.98 55.26 -28.78
N LEU A 16 6.73 54.79 -28.63
CA LEU A 16 6.42 53.37 -28.39
C LEU A 16 6.78 52.48 -29.60
N VAL A 17 6.53 52.96 -30.82
CA VAL A 17 6.88 52.23 -32.05
C VAL A 17 8.40 52.21 -32.26
N VAL A 18 9.10 53.32 -31.99
CA VAL A 18 10.57 53.42 -32.09
C VAL A 18 11.28 52.56 -31.06
N LEU A 19 10.69 52.36 -29.87
CA LEU A 19 11.21 51.47 -28.82
C LEU A 19 11.01 49.97 -29.11
N GLY A 20 10.50 49.61 -30.30
CA GLY A 20 10.34 48.21 -30.70
C GLY A 20 9.22 47.48 -29.94
N ALA A 21 8.29 48.21 -29.32
CA ALA A 21 7.06 47.63 -28.79
C ALA A 21 6.19 47.22 -29.99
N HIS A 22 6.42 46.00 -30.46
CA HIS A 22 5.51 45.34 -31.37
C HIS A 22 4.17 45.26 -30.62
N ALA A 23 3.09 45.67 -31.26
CA ALA A 23 1.77 45.25 -30.81
C ALA A 23 1.87 43.74 -30.60
N ALA A 24 1.58 43.27 -29.38
CA ALA A 24 1.42 41.85 -29.14
C ALA A 24 0.24 41.42 -30.01
N GLY A 25 0.54 41.01 -31.24
CA GLY A 25 -0.36 40.25 -32.06
C GLY A 25 -0.60 39.00 -31.24
N GLY A 26 -1.75 38.95 -30.55
CA GLY A 26 -2.20 37.74 -29.93
C GLY A 26 -2.15 36.68 -31.01
N GLU A 27 -1.37 35.63 -30.77
CA GLU A 27 -1.31 34.47 -31.64
C GLU A 27 -2.74 34.04 -31.90
N GLU A 28 -3.16 34.06 -33.18
CA GLU A 28 -4.50 33.67 -33.57
C GLU A 28 -4.72 32.25 -33.04
N PRO A 29 -5.74 32.00 -32.19
CA PRO A 29 -5.92 30.68 -31.63
C PRO A 29 -6.10 29.70 -32.80
N SER A 30 -5.14 28.78 -32.96
CA SER A 30 -5.21 27.74 -33.97
C SER A 30 -6.54 27.02 -33.83
N GLY A 31 -7.39 27.06 -34.86
CA GLY A 31 -8.67 26.35 -34.83
C GLY A 31 -8.43 24.86 -34.57
N VAL A 32 -8.96 24.36 -33.47
CA VAL A 32 -8.92 22.92 -33.15
C VAL A 32 -10.21 22.30 -33.64
N PHE A 33 -10.08 21.29 -34.52
CA PHE A 33 -11.18 20.43 -34.93
C PHE A 33 -11.06 19.10 -34.22
N LEU A 34 -12.15 18.64 -33.60
CA LEU A 34 -12.24 17.39 -32.89
C LEU A 34 -13.23 16.47 -33.59
N GLU A 35 -12.72 15.39 -34.18
CA GLU A 35 -13.53 14.29 -34.71
C GLU A 35 -13.52 13.13 -33.72
N MET A 36 -14.70 12.64 -33.35
CA MET A 36 -14.86 11.51 -32.44
C MET A 36 -15.84 10.50 -33.01
N HIS A 37 -15.57 9.23 -32.72
CA HIS A 37 -16.40 8.10 -33.06
C HIS A 37 -16.63 7.28 -31.80
N ASP A 38 -17.88 7.01 -31.47
CA ASP A 38 -18.29 6.28 -30.27
C ASP A 38 -19.14 5.08 -30.67
N ALA A 39 -18.67 3.88 -30.33
CA ALA A 39 -19.32 2.61 -30.60
C ALA A 39 -19.73 1.97 -29.27
N GLU A 40 -20.96 2.26 -28.86
CA GLU A 40 -21.50 1.93 -27.54
C GLU A 40 -22.30 0.63 -27.58
N CYS A 41 -22.02 -0.27 -26.63
CA CYS A 41 -22.80 -1.49 -26.41
C CYS A 41 -23.43 -1.45 -25.02
N GLN A 42 -24.76 -1.40 -24.95
CA GLN A 42 -25.52 -1.40 -23.71
C GLN A 42 -26.02 -2.82 -23.43
N TYR A 43 -25.51 -3.42 -22.36
CA TYR A 43 -25.81 -4.79 -21.93
C TYR A 43 -26.83 -4.78 -20.79
N LEU A 44 -27.99 -5.39 -21.01
CA LEU A 44 -29.03 -5.54 -20.00
C LEU A 44 -29.23 -7.03 -19.73
N ASN A 45 -29.06 -7.44 -18.47
CA ASN A 45 -29.06 -8.84 -18.03
C ASN A 45 -28.07 -9.70 -18.83
N GLY A 46 -26.79 -9.33 -18.75
CA GLY A 46 -25.73 -10.00 -19.53
C GLY A 46 -25.90 -9.73 -21.02
N THR A 47 -26.06 -10.78 -21.82
CA THR A 47 -26.25 -10.64 -23.28
C THR A 47 -27.69 -10.88 -23.72
N GLU A 48 -28.66 -11.04 -22.82
CA GLU A 48 -30.05 -11.27 -23.23
C GLU A 48 -30.59 -10.12 -24.08
N ARG A 49 -30.40 -8.88 -23.61
CA ARG A 49 -30.80 -7.66 -24.30
C ARG A 49 -29.57 -6.79 -24.51
N VAL A 50 -29.24 -6.58 -25.77
CA VAL A 50 -28.06 -5.80 -26.18
C VAL A 50 -28.49 -4.75 -27.18
N ARG A 51 -28.13 -3.49 -26.91
CA ARG A 51 -28.34 -2.38 -27.84
C ARG A 51 -27.00 -1.84 -28.29
N PHE A 52 -26.85 -1.65 -29.59
CA PHE A 52 -25.68 -1.08 -30.21
C PHE A 52 -26.00 0.32 -30.74
N VAL A 53 -25.19 1.31 -30.34
CA VAL A 53 -25.31 2.69 -30.80
C VAL A 53 -23.96 3.15 -31.34
N ASP A 54 -23.95 3.61 -32.59
CA ASP A 54 -22.74 4.07 -33.28
C ASP A 54 -22.88 5.57 -33.59
N ARG A 55 -22.07 6.42 -32.96
CA ARG A 55 -22.18 7.88 -33.03
C ARG A 55 -20.96 8.49 -33.71
N TYR A 56 -21.19 9.50 -34.54
CA TYR A 56 -20.15 10.31 -35.16
C TYR A 56 -20.34 11.74 -34.69
N ILE A 57 -19.30 12.29 -34.07
CA ILE A 57 -19.37 13.52 -33.28
C ILE A 57 -18.27 14.47 -33.75
N HIS A 58 -18.67 15.66 -34.18
CA HIS A 58 -17.78 16.73 -34.60
C HIS A 58 -17.81 17.87 -33.58
N ASN A 59 -16.67 18.27 -33.04
CA ASN A 59 -16.56 19.35 -32.04
C ASN A 59 -17.52 19.19 -30.86
N ARG A 60 -17.77 17.94 -30.43
CA ARG A 60 -18.73 17.54 -29.37
C ARG A 60 -20.21 17.64 -29.75
N GLU A 61 -20.52 17.97 -31.01
CA GLU A 61 -21.86 17.90 -31.57
C GLU A 61 -22.06 16.58 -32.30
N GLN A 62 -23.07 15.81 -31.90
CA GLN A 62 -23.39 14.56 -32.57
C GLN A 62 -24.06 14.84 -33.91
N LEU A 63 -23.38 14.50 -35.01
CA LEU A 63 -23.89 14.73 -36.36
C LEU A 63 -24.82 13.61 -36.82
N LEU A 64 -24.35 12.36 -36.73
CA LEU A 64 -25.16 11.17 -37.02
C LEU A 64 -25.01 10.11 -35.95
N HIS A 65 -26.01 9.23 -35.90
CA HIS A 65 -25.88 7.95 -35.23
C HIS A 65 -26.67 6.86 -35.93
N PHE A 66 -26.27 5.61 -35.69
CA PHE A 66 -27.07 4.41 -35.89
C PHE A 66 -27.50 3.87 -34.53
N ASP A 67 -28.74 3.40 -34.44
CA ASP A 67 -29.29 2.75 -33.24
C ASP A 67 -29.88 1.40 -33.65
N SER A 68 -29.43 0.32 -33.00
CA SER A 68 -29.90 -1.04 -33.31
C SER A 68 -31.41 -1.22 -33.06
N ASP A 69 -31.99 -0.48 -32.12
CA ASP A 69 -33.43 -0.56 -31.82
C ASP A 69 -34.26 0.05 -32.95
N VAL A 70 -33.68 0.98 -33.72
CA VAL A 70 -34.30 1.62 -34.89
C VAL A 70 -33.90 0.90 -36.19
N GLY A 71 -32.67 0.39 -36.26
CA GLY A 71 -32.12 -0.32 -37.42
C GLY A 71 -31.76 0.57 -38.61
N LEU A 72 -31.66 1.90 -38.41
CA LEU A 72 -31.36 2.92 -39.42
C LEU A 72 -30.45 4.01 -38.84
N PHE A 73 -29.77 4.73 -39.72
CA PHE A 73 -29.11 5.98 -39.38
C PHE A 73 -30.07 7.17 -39.44
N VAL A 74 -29.71 8.29 -38.81
CA VAL A 74 -30.37 9.59 -39.03
C VAL A 74 -30.25 10.01 -40.50
N TYR A 75 -29.09 9.81 -41.13
CA TYR A 75 -28.83 10.00 -42.56
C TYR A 75 -27.85 8.93 -43.08
N TRP A 76 -27.76 8.71 -44.40
CA TRP A 76 -27.03 7.59 -45.07
C TRP A 76 -27.76 6.26 -45.19
N ASN A 77 -29.09 6.26 -45.16
CA ASN A 77 -29.88 5.04 -45.36
C ASN A 77 -29.90 4.52 -46.81
N SER A 78 -29.30 5.24 -47.76
CA SER A 78 -29.24 4.85 -49.18
C SER A 78 -28.15 3.81 -49.50
N GLN A 79 -27.31 3.45 -48.52
CA GLN A 79 -26.24 2.45 -48.68
C GLN A 79 -26.65 1.13 -47.99
N PRO A 80 -27.16 0.13 -48.74
CA PRO A 80 -27.72 -1.09 -48.14
C PRO A 80 -26.66 -1.95 -47.45
N GLU A 81 -25.46 -2.09 -48.03
CA GLU A 81 -24.37 -2.88 -47.46
C GLU A 81 -23.92 -2.34 -46.09
N LEU A 82 -23.81 -1.02 -45.97
CA LEU A 82 -23.46 -0.36 -44.70
C LEU A 82 -24.53 -0.58 -43.63
N LEU A 83 -25.81 -0.47 -43.99
CA LEU A 83 -26.92 -0.70 -43.07
C LEU A 83 -26.96 -2.14 -42.57
N GLU A 84 -26.76 -3.12 -43.46
CA GLU A 84 -26.72 -4.53 -43.10
C GLU A 84 -25.54 -4.83 -42.15
N TYR A 85 -24.37 -4.29 -42.45
CA TYR A 85 -23.19 -4.40 -41.57
C TYR A 85 -23.43 -3.79 -40.18
N LYS A 86 -24.10 -2.63 -40.10
CA LYS A 86 -24.38 -1.97 -38.80
C LYS A 86 -25.47 -2.69 -38.01
N ARG A 87 -26.51 -3.23 -38.66
CA ARG A 87 -27.55 -4.05 -38.01
C ARG A 87 -26.97 -5.29 -37.34
N THR A 88 -25.96 -5.92 -37.94
CA THR A 88 -25.29 -7.07 -37.35
C THR A 88 -24.30 -6.70 -36.24
N GLY A 89 -24.08 -5.41 -35.96
CA GLY A 89 -23.17 -4.90 -34.91
C GLY A 89 -23.46 -5.42 -33.51
N VAL A 90 -24.74 -5.66 -33.20
CA VAL A 90 -25.13 -6.28 -31.92
C VAL A 90 -24.42 -7.64 -31.72
N ASP A 91 -24.30 -8.43 -32.77
CA ASP A 91 -23.75 -9.79 -32.67
C ASP A 91 -22.24 -9.81 -32.90
N TRP A 92 -21.76 -9.26 -34.02
CA TRP A 92 -20.34 -9.37 -34.37
C TRP A 92 -19.45 -8.50 -33.48
N PHE A 93 -19.94 -7.36 -33.00
CA PHE A 93 -19.19 -6.45 -32.15
C PHE A 93 -19.55 -6.64 -30.68
N CYS A 94 -20.80 -6.36 -30.28
CA CYS A 94 -21.15 -6.31 -28.86
C CYS A 94 -21.09 -7.69 -28.18
N ARG A 95 -21.88 -8.66 -28.63
CA ARG A 95 -21.89 -10.01 -28.02
C ARG A 95 -20.50 -10.65 -28.04
N LYS A 96 -19.78 -10.54 -29.17
CA LYS A 96 -18.42 -11.07 -29.28
C LYS A 96 -17.45 -10.40 -28.31
N SER A 97 -17.52 -9.08 -28.17
CA SER A 97 -16.67 -8.34 -27.23
C SER A 97 -17.00 -8.69 -25.78
N TYR A 98 -18.28 -8.86 -25.44
CA TYR A 98 -18.70 -9.30 -24.11
C TYR A 98 -18.12 -10.67 -23.77
N GLU A 99 -18.21 -11.65 -24.68
CA GLU A 99 -17.64 -12.99 -24.51
C GLU A 99 -16.12 -12.92 -24.24
N VAL A 100 -15.38 -12.17 -25.07
CA VAL A 100 -13.93 -12.03 -24.94
C VAL A 100 -13.53 -11.31 -23.65
N SER A 101 -14.32 -10.32 -23.22
CA SER A 101 -14.00 -9.47 -22.07
C SER A 101 -14.48 -10.05 -20.73
N THR A 102 -15.42 -11.00 -20.75
CA THR A 102 -16.03 -11.62 -19.57
C THR A 102 -15.00 -12.02 -18.49
N PRO A 103 -13.93 -12.80 -18.80
CA PRO A 103 -12.98 -13.24 -17.78
C PRO A 103 -12.14 -12.10 -17.16
N PHE A 104 -12.05 -10.94 -17.82
CA PHE A 104 -11.19 -9.83 -17.38
C PHE A 104 -11.97 -8.65 -16.80
N ILE A 105 -13.26 -8.51 -17.14
CA ILE A 105 -14.11 -7.40 -16.73
C ILE A 105 -15.29 -7.91 -15.89
N THR A 106 -16.19 -8.69 -16.48
CA THR A 106 -17.44 -9.10 -15.82
C THR A 106 -17.21 -10.03 -14.63
N GLU A 107 -16.31 -11.00 -14.77
CA GLU A 107 -16.00 -11.98 -13.72
C GLU A 107 -14.85 -11.53 -12.80
N ARG A 108 -14.19 -10.42 -13.13
CA ARG A 108 -13.10 -9.88 -12.32
C ARG A 108 -13.63 -9.49 -10.95
N LYS A 109 -12.94 -9.95 -9.92
CA LYS A 109 -13.24 -9.66 -8.52
C LYS A 109 -11.95 -9.34 -7.79
N VAL A 110 -11.93 -8.22 -7.06
CA VAL A 110 -10.79 -7.81 -6.23
C VAL A 110 -11.31 -7.48 -4.85
N GLU A 111 -10.73 -8.12 -3.83
CA GLU A 111 -11.12 -7.94 -2.44
C GLU A 111 -10.76 -6.55 -1.90
N PRO A 112 -11.67 -5.93 -1.12
CA PRO A 112 -11.39 -4.66 -0.48
C PRO A 112 -10.36 -4.79 0.64
N LYS A 113 -9.48 -3.80 0.73
CA LYS A 113 -8.65 -3.57 1.91
C LYS A 113 -9.37 -2.60 2.83
N VAL A 114 -9.63 -3.05 4.06
CA VAL A 114 -10.40 -2.30 5.06
C VAL A 114 -9.47 -1.83 6.17
N ARG A 115 -9.54 -0.54 6.51
CA ARG A 115 -8.80 0.04 7.62
C ARG A 115 -9.70 1.02 8.37
N VAL A 116 -9.74 0.90 9.69
CA VAL A 116 -10.43 1.86 10.56
C VAL A 116 -9.41 2.73 11.26
N ALA A 117 -9.61 4.04 11.24
CA ALA A 117 -8.76 4.98 11.94
C ALA A 117 -9.55 6.20 12.46
N PRO A 118 -9.09 6.83 13.56
CA PRO A 118 -9.62 8.10 14.00
C PRO A 118 -9.32 9.20 12.97
N VAL A 119 -10.30 10.08 12.76
CA VAL A 119 -10.11 11.30 11.96
C VAL A 119 -9.86 12.44 12.93
N GLN A 120 -8.76 13.17 12.73
CA GLN A 120 -8.48 14.35 13.55
C GLN A 120 -9.38 15.50 13.11
N SER A 121 -10.20 15.98 14.03
CA SER A 121 -10.88 17.25 13.88
C SER A 121 -9.87 18.37 14.14
N SER A 122 -9.78 19.34 13.23
CA SER A 122 -8.84 20.46 13.34
C SER A 122 -9.11 21.37 14.54
N SER A 123 -10.25 21.21 15.21
CA SER A 123 -10.73 22.09 16.29
C SER A 123 -10.65 21.49 17.70
N LEU A 124 -10.53 20.16 17.86
CA LEU A 124 -10.52 19.52 19.18
C LEU A 124 -9.41 18.46 19.31
N PRO A 125 -8.75 18.37 20.48
CA PRO A 125 -7.76 17.34 20.76
C PRO A 125 -8.35 15.93 20.92
N GLN A 126 -9.68 15.81 21.01
CA GLN A 126 -10.38 14.54 21.19
C GLN A 126 -10.90 14.01 19.84
N THR A 127 -10.79 12.69 19.63
CA THR A 127 -11.39 12.04 18.46
C THR A 127 -12.91 12.09 18.54
N ASP A 128 -13.53 12.77 17.60
CA ASP A 128 -14.99 12.91 17.43
C ASP A 128 -15.53 12.15 16.21
N ARG A 129 -14.64 11.55 15.41
CA ARG A 129 -14.99 10.82 14.18
C ARG A 129 -14.09 9.62 13.94
N LEU A 130 -14.68 8.52 13.48
CA LEU A 130 -13.96 7.35 12.95
C LEU A 130 -14.20 7.24 11.45
N ALA A 131 -13.18 6.81 10.72
CA ALA A 131 -13.26 6.56 9.29
C ALA A 131 -12.93 5.11 8.97
N CYS A 132 -13.79 4.48 8.17
CA CYS A 132 -13.54 3.20 7.54
C CYS A 132 -13.10 3.45 6.09
N TYR A 133 -11.81 3.24 5.83
CA TYR A 133 -11.22 3.33 4.52
C TYR A 133 -11.34 1.96 3.84
N VAL A 134 -12.11 1.89 2.77
CA VAL A 134 -12.31 0.67 1.98
C VAL A 134 -11.73 0.93 0.60
N THR A 135 -10.69 0.20 0.22
CA THR A 135 -9.85 0.56 -0.93
C THR A 135 -9.48 -0.65 -1.79
N GLY A 136 -9.25 -0.41 -3.08
CA GLY A 136 -8.67 -1.37 -4.00
C GLY A 136 -9.60 -2.50 -4.44
N PHE A 137 -10.93 -2.30 -4.34
CA PHE A 137 -11.91 -3.33 -4.68
C PHE A 137 -12.45 -3.17 -6.11
N TYR A 138 -13.01 -4.25 -6.65
CA TYR A 138 -13.71 -4.29 -7.93
C TYR A 138 -14.69 -5.48 -7.93
N PRO A 139 -15.94 -5.34 -8.40
CA PRO A 139 -16.56 -4.16 -9.06
C PRO A 139 -16.96 -3.05 -8.08
N ALA A 140 -17.64 -2.00 -8.57
CA ALA A 140 -17.99 -0.82 -7.77
C ALA A 140 -19.07 -1.08 -6.72
N GLN A 141 -19.97 -2.04 -6.95
CA GLN A 141 -21.08 -2.33 -6.03
C GLN A 141 -20.56 -2.90 -4.72
N ILE A 142 -20.80 -2.18 -3.62
CA ILE A 142 -20.30 -2.51 -2.28
C ILE A 142 -21.30 -2.04 -1.22
N GLU A 143 -21.33 -2.72 -0.09
CA GLU A 143 -22.11 -2.33 1.08
C GLU A 143 -21.22 -2.26 2.31
N VAL A 144 -21.31 -1.17 3.07
CA VAL A 144 -20.46 -0.90 4.23
C VAL A 144 -21.35 -0.47 5.40
N LYS A 145 -21.25 -1.20 6.50
CA LYS A 145 -22.04 -1.00 7.73
C LYS A 145 -21.15 -0.66 8.90
N TRP A 146 -21.63 0.20 9.78
CA TRP A 146 -21.00 0.48 11.07
C TRP A 146 -21.77 -0.18 12.19
N PHE A 147 -21.03 -0.71 13.15
CA PHE A 147 -21.57 -1.21 14.41
C PHE A 147 -20.87 -0.57 15.58
N GLN A 148 -21.64 -0.08 16.56
CA GLN A 148 -21.14 0.34 17.86
C GLN A 148 -21.64 -0.64 18.92
N ASN A 149 -20.71 -1.28 19.64
CA ASN A 149 -21.02 -2.26 20.69
C ASN A 149 -21.97 -3.39 20.21
N GLY A 150 -21.83 -3.79 18.94
CA GLY A 150 -22.64 -4.85 18.31
C GLY A 150 -24.00 -4.40 17.77
N ARG A 151 -24.37 -3.11 17.90
CA ARG A 151 -25.59 -2.55 17.30
C ARG A 151 -25.24 -1.77 16.05
N GLU A 152 -26.01 -1.96 14.98
CA GLU A 152 -25.82 -1.23 13.72
C GLU A 152 -26.12 0.27 13.93
N GLU A 153 -25.24 1.11 13.39
CA GLU A 153 -25.34 2.56 13.43
C GLU A 153 -25.52 3.09 12.01
N THR A 154 -26.58 3.86 11.79
CA THR A 154 -26.92 4.43 10.47
C THR A 154 -27.11 5.94 10.53
N GLU A 155 -27.67 6.48 11.63
CA GLU A 155 -28.01 7.90 11.76
C GLU A 155 -26.79 8.83 11.75
N ARG A 156 -25.67 8.38 12.31
CA ARG A 156 -24.41 9.15 12.46
C ARG A 156 -23.36 8.77 11.42
N VAL A 157 -23.78 8.05 10.38
CA VAL A 157 -22.89 7.55 9.34
C VAL A 157 -23.00 8.41 8.08
N VAL A 158 -21.85 8.81 7.56
CA VAL A 158 -21.74 9.58 6.32
C VAL A 158 -20.79 8.84 5.39
N SER A 159 -21.26 8.46 4.20
CA SER A 159 -20.46 7.84 3.15
C SER A 159 -20.12 8.86 2.06
N THR A 160 -18.93 8.75 1.49
CA THR A 160 -18.64 9.35 0.18
C THR A 160 -19.29 8.53 -0.94
N ASP A 161 -19.32 9.09 -2.15
CA ASP A 161 -19.53 8.30 -3.35
C ASP A 161 -18.39 7.27 -3.52
N VAL A 162 -18.66 6.21 -4.30
CA VAL A 162 -17.63 5.25 -4.71
C VAL A 162 -16.78 5.89 -5.79
N ILE A 163 -15.48 6.06 -5.51
CA ILE A 163 -14.56 6.80 -6.37
C ILE A 163 -13.73 5.82 -7.22
N PRO A 164 -13.71 5.98 -8.55
CA PRO A 164 -12.81 5.23 -9.42
C PRO A 164 -11.37 5.73 -9.29
N ASN A 165 -10.41 4.83 -9.11
CA ASN A 165 -8.98 5.18 -8.99
C ASN A 165 -8.27 5.36 -10.34
N GLY A 166 -8.91 4.94 -11.44
CA GLY A 166 -8.31 4.94 -12.78
C GLY A 166 -7.44 3.72 -13.10
N ASP A 167 -7.33 2.77 -12.18
CA ASP A 167 -6.55 1.53 -12.31
C ASP A 167 -7.41 0.26 -12.25
N TRP A 168 -8.71 0.38 -12.61
CA TRP A 168 -9.73 -0.67 -12.47
C TRP A 168 -10.00 -1.10 -11.03
N THR A 169 -9.75 -0.22 -10.07
CA THR A 169 -10.22 -0.38 -8.70
C THR A 169 -10.99 0.83 -8.21
N TYR A 170 -11.74 0.62 -7.14
CA TYR A 170 -12.57 1.63 -6.49
C TYR A 170 -12.15 1.83 -5.03
N GLN A 171 -12.61 2.94 -4.47
CA GLN A 171 -12.50 3.24 -3.05
C GLN A 171 -13.76 3.94 -2.53
N VAL A 172 -14.04 3.74 -1.25
CA VAL A 172 -15.12 4.44 -0.53
C VAL A 172 -14.68 4.73 0.90
N LEU A 173 -15.06 5.90 1.41
CA LEU A 173 -14.80 6.33 2.77
C LEU A 173 -16.11 6.45 3.52
N VAL A 174 -16.26 5.69 4.60
CA VAL A 174 -17.47 5.71 5.43
C VAL A 174 -17.11 6.20 6.83
N MET A 175 -17.61 7.37 7.19
CA MET A 175 -17.32 8.07 8.44
C MET A 175 -18.45 7.85 9.45
N LEU A 176 -18.09 7.70 10.71
CA LEU A 176 -18.99 7.62 11.86
C LEU A 176 -18.70 8.76 12.82
N GLU A 177 -19.70 9.58 13.13
CA GLU A 177 -19.61 10.65 14.14
C GLU A 177 -19.84 10.09 15.54
N THR A 178 -18.80 10.09 16.37
CA THR A 178 -18.82 9.45 17.69
C THR A 178 -17.67 9.93 18.55
N THR A 179 -17.86 9.98 19.87
CA THR A 179 -16.81 10.32 20.84
C THR A 179 -16.39 9.04 21.57
N PRO A 180 -15.36 8.30 21.10
CA PRO A 180 -15.04 6.99 21.64
C PRO A 180 -14.70 7.02 23.12
N GLN A 181 -15.35 6.16 23.89
CA GLN A 181 -15.03 5.96 25.30
C GLN A 181 -14.25 4.66 25.50
N ARG A 182 -13.60 4.54 26.66
CA ARG A 182 -12.90 3.30 27.02
C ARG A 182 -13.93 2.18 27.22
N GLY A 183 -13.74 1.08 26.51
CA GLY A 183 -14.65 -0.07 26.52
C GLY A 183 -15.61 -0.10 25.35
N ASP A 184 -15.75 1.01 24.61
CA ASP A 184 -16.47 0.99 23.35
C ASP A 184 -15.73 0.17 22.30
N THR A 185 -16.50 -0.60 21.55
CA THR A 185 -16.05 -1.37 20.41
C THR A 185 -16.76 -0.87 19.15
N TYR A 186 -15.98 -0.53 18.14
CA TYR A 186 -16.50 -0.13 16.84
C TYR A 186 -16.11 -1.16 15.80
N THR A 187 -17.03 -1.49 14.89
CA THR A 187 -16.77 -2.45 13.81
C THR A 187 -17.27 -1.88 12.50
N CYS A 188 -16.39 -1.80 11.51
CA CYS A 188 -16.76 -1.57 10.12
C CYS A 188 -16.89 -2.92 9.42
N GLN A 189 -18.09 -3.26 8.97
CA GLN A 189 -18.37 -4.48 8.24
C GLN A 189 -18.57 -4.16 6.76
N VAL A 190 -17.87 -4.88 5.89
CA VAL A 190 -17.91 -4.67 4.44
C VAL A 190 -18.40 -5.94 3.76
N GLU A 191 -19.42 -5.77 2.93
CA GLU A 191 -19.99 -6.80 2.07
C GLU A 191 -19.66 -6.45 0.62
N HIS A 192 -19.06 -7.40 -0.09
CA HIS A 192 -18.62 -7.20 -1.46
C HIS A 192 -18.61 -8.54 -2.20
N VAL A 193 -18.92 -8.54 -3.50
CA VAL A 193 -19.14 -9.77 -4.30
C VAL A 193 -17.90 -10.66 -4.43
N SER A 194 -16.73 -10.11 -4.14
CA SER A 194 -15.45 -10.85 -4.12
C SER A 194 -15.25 -11.64 -2.84
N LEU A 195 -15.96 -11.32 -1.76
CA LEU A 195 -15.78 -11.91 -0.45
C LEU A 195 -16.77 -13.08 -0.26
N GLN A 196 -16.30 -14.19 0.31
CA GLN A 196 -17.18 -15.30 0.68
C GLN A 196 -18.03 -14.97 1.91
N HIS A 197 -17.46 -14.21 2.84
CA HIS A 197 -18.12 -13.73 4.06
C HIS A 197 -17.79 -12.25 4.27
N PRO A 198 -18.68 -11.47 4.93
CA PRO A 198 -18.41 -10.09 5.23
C PRO A 198 -17.10 -9.93 6.02
N VAL A 199 -16.28 -8.94 5.64
CA VAL A 199 -15.06 -8.62 6.39
C VAL A 199 -15.38 -7.57 7.44
N SER A 200 -14.98 -7.84 8.69
CA SER A 200 -15.25 -6.96 9.82
C SER A 200 -13.96 -6.44 10.43
N GLN A 201 -13.74 -5.12 10.33
CA GLN A 201 -12.60 -4.46 10.94
C GLN A 201 -13.00 -3.81 12.26
N ARG A 202 -12.50 -4.38 13.37
CA ARG A 202 -12.71 -3.87 14.72
C ARG A 202 -11.74 -2.73 15.04
N TRP A 203 -12.21 -1.75 15.80
CA TRP A 203 -11.45 -0.64 16.35
C TRP A 203 -11.87 -0.37 17.79
N GLU A 204 -10.88 -0.11 18.65
CA GLU A 204 -11.05 0.21 20.06
C GLU A 204 -10.11 1.36 20.44
N LEU A 205 -10.52 2.16 21.42
CA LEU A 205 -9.70 3.25 21.93
C LEU A 205 -8.44 2.68 22.58
N GLN A 206 -7.29 2.89 21.95
CA GLN A 206 -5.99 2.43 22.45
C GLN A 206 -5.63 3.17 23.75
N SER A 207 -5.25 2.45 24.79
CA SER A 207 -4.70 3.08 26.00
C SER A 207 -3.28 3.58 25.70
N ASP A 208 -2.98 4.85 26.01
CA ASP A 208 -1.62 5.43 25.93
C ASP A 208 -0.53 4.56 26.61
N GLY A 209 -0.93 3.72 27.57
CA GLY A 209 -0.05 2.78 28.27
C GLY A 209 0.63 1.73 27.38
N ALA A 210 0.06 1.37 26.21
CA ALA A 210 0.66 0.35 25.34
C ALA A 210 1.91 0.86 24.60
N ARG A 211 1.90 2.14 24.17
CA ARG A 211 3.03 2.78 23.48
C ARG A 211 4.16 3.13 24.44
N SER A 212 3.82 3.52 25.67
CA SER A 212 4.76 3.78 26.76
C SER A 212 5.52 2.52 27.21
N LYS A 213 4.83 1.38 27.35
CA LYS A 213 5.46 0.10 27.75
C LYS A 213 6.51 -0.41 26.77
N MET A 214 6.33 -0.16 25.47
CA MET A 214 7.33 -0.52 24.46
C MET A 214 8.59 0.35 24.52
N LEU A 215 8.47 1.65 24.77
CA LEU A 215 9.65 2.53 24.91
C LEU A 215 10.50 2.18 26.13
N THR A 216 9.86 1.85 27.27
CA THR A 216 10.58 1.44 28.48
C THR A 216 11.27 0.08 28.30
N GLY A 217 10.64 -0.85 27.57
CA GLY A 217 11.24 -2.16 27.25
C GLY A 217 12.48 -2.06 26.37
N VAL A 218 12.41 -1.25 25.30
CA VAL A 218 13.56 -1.01 24.40
C VAL A 218 14.68 -0.26 25.14
N GLY A 219 14.34 0.74 25.97
CA GLY A 219 15.32 1.46 26.79
C GLY A 219 16.06 0.54 27.76
N GLY A 220 15.35 -0.37 28.44
CA GLY A 220 15.95 -1.35 29.35
C GLY A 220 16.86 -2.34 28.64
N PHE A 221 16.48 -2.81 27.45
CA PHE A 221 17.30 -3.75 26.67
C PHE A 221 18.61 -3.12 26.19
N VAL A 222 18.56 -1.86 25.69
CA VAL A 222 19.75 -1.12 25.26
C VAL A 222 20.70 -0.87 26.43
N LEU A 223 20.17 -0.45 27.59
CA LEU A 223 20.98 -0.27 28.80
C LEU A 223 21.62 -1.59 29.25
N GLY A 224 20.87 -2.71 29.21
CA GLY A 224 21.39 -4.03 29.52
C GLY A 224 22.56 -4.45 28.63
N LEU A 225 22.46 -4.23 27.31
CA LEU A 225 23.55 -4.51 26.38
C LEU A 225 24.81 -3.68 26.64
N ILE A 226 24.65 -2.39 27.00
CA ILE A 226 25.77 -1.51 27.35
C ILE A 226 26.49 -2.04 28.59
N PHE A 227 25.76 -2.41 29.66
CA PHE A 227 26.36 -2.97 30.86
C PHE A 227 27.05 -4.31 30.60
N LEU A 228 26.48 -5.17 29.75
CA LEU A 228 27.06 -6.47 29.39
C LEU A 228 28.36 -6.30 28.59
N ALA A 229 28.39 -5.36 27.64
CA ALA A 229 29.60 -5.01 26.90
C ALA A 229 30.71 -4.42 27.79
N LEU A 230 30.36 -3.49 28.70
CA LEU A 230 31.30 -2.91 29.66
C LEU A 230 31.84 -3.97 30.62
N GLY A 231 30.97 -4.84 31.15
CA GLY A 231 31.34 -5.95 32.03
C GLY A 231 32.28 -6.95 31.36
N LEU A 232 31.98 -7.33 30.11
CA LEU A 232 32.82 -8.22 29.32
C LEU A 232 34.19 -7.58 29.00
N GLY A 233 34.20 -6.29 28.66
CA GLY A 233 35.45 -5.54 28.42
C GLY A 233 36.35 -5.47 29.65
N LEU A 234 35.79 -5.23 30.83
CA LEU A 234 36.53 -5.25 32.10
C LEU A 234 37.00 -6.67 32.48
N TYR A 235 36.18 -7.69 32.25
CA TYR A 235 36.52 -9.10 32.49
C TYR A 235 37.72 -9.55 31.64
N VAL A 236 37.71 -9.23 30.35
CA VAL A 236 38.82 -9.55 29.44
C VAL A 236 40.07 -8.77 29.81
N ARG A 237 39.97 -7.48 30.16
CA ARG A 237 41.11 -6.70 30.67
C ARG A 237 41.72 -7.31 31.94
N LYS A 238 40.91 -7.90 32.82
CA LYS A 238 41.40 -8.58 34.03
C LYS A 238 42.13 -9.90 33.72
N LYS A 239 41.76 -10.60 32.63
CA LYS A 239 42.43 -11.85 32.21
C LYS A 239 43.74 -11.64 31.43
N VAL A 240 44.03 -10.44 30.92
CA VAL A 240 45.24 -10.15 30.13
C VAL A 240 46.41 -9.65 31.00
N ILE A 241 46.23 -9.47 32.32
CA ILE A 241 47.28 -9.04 33.28
C ILE A 241 47.79 -10.24 34.14
N LEU A 242 47.98 -11.41 33.54
CA LEU A 242 48.90 -12.42 34.07
C LEU A 242 49.76 -12.96 32.91
N PRO A 243 51.10 -12.88 33.01
CA PRO A 243 51.99 -13.22 31.90
C PRO A 243 51.99 -14.74 31.65
N PRO A 244 52.34 -15.22 30.44
CA PRO A 244 52.38 -16.64 30.15
C PRO A 244 53.45 -17.32 31.02
N ARG A 245 53.09 -18.43 31.70
CA ARG A 245 54.04 -19.24 32.48
C ARG A 245 55.14 -19.79 31.56
N ARG A 246 56.37 -19.29 31.70
CA ARG A 246 57.57 -19.99 31.21
C ARG A 246 57.70 -21.32 31.96
N LYS A 247 57.79 -22.42 31.21
CA LYS A 247 58.21 -23.71 31.76
C LYS A 247 59.74 -23.71 31.87
N GLN A 248 60.26 -23.77 33.09
CA GLN A 248 61.69 -23.91 33.38
C GLN A 248 62.03 -25.40 33.37
N TRP A 249 62.99 -25.82 32.55
CA TRP A 249 63.62 -27.14 32.65
C TRP A 249 64.75 -27.05 33.66
N GLN A 250 64.75 -27.93 34.66
CA GLN A 250 65.84 -28.07 35.61
C GLN A 250 66.27 -29.53 35.62
N VAL A 251 67.50 -29.78 35.19
CA VAL A 251 68.14 -31.10 35.19
C VAL A 251 69.16 -31.11 36.32
N ASP A 252 68.82 -31.78 37.41
CA ASP A 252 69.76 -32.04 38.51
C ASP A 252 70.52 -33.34 38.23
N CYS A 253 71.84 -33.26 38.21
CA CYS A 253 72.73 -34.42 38.16
C CYS A 253 73.65 -34.38 39.39
N THR A 254 73.66 -35.45 40.18
CA THR A 254 74.54 -35.57 41.35
C THR A 254 75.92 -36.11 40.96
N PRO A 255 76.99 -35.67 41.64
CA PRO A 255 78.35 -36.02 41.26
C PRO A 255 78.81 -37.33 41.93
N HIS A 256 78.84 -38.42 41.17
CA HIS A 256 79.66 -39.62 41.42
C HIS A 256 79.81 -40.45 40.13
N PRO A 257 80.79 -41.36 40.02
CA PRO A 257 81.30 -41.82 38.73
C PRO A 257 80.39 -42.88 38.09
N LEU A 258 79.36 -42.41 37.38
CA LEU A 258 78.61 -42.99 36.24
C LEU A 258 77.20 -42.37 36.22
N PRO A 259 76.89 -41.37 35.38
CA PRO A 259 75.61 -40.67 35.43
C PRO A 259 74.53 -41.40 34.61
N LEU A 260 73.47 -41.87 35.28
CA LEU A 260 72.17 -42.16 34.67
C LEU A 260 71.23 -40.98 34.96
N CYS A 261 71.01 -40.13 33.96
CA CYS A 261 70.09 -38.99 34.09
C CYS A 261 68.65 -39.47 33.91
N ARG A 262 67.85 -39.44 34.98
CA ARG A 262 66.41 -39.72 34.92
C ARG A 262 65.65 -38.40 34.95
N GLY A 263 65.02 -38.04 33.82
CA GLY A 263 64.14 -36.88 33.75
C GLY A 263 62.78 -37.19 34.34
N GLU A 264 62.40 -36.53 35.42
CA GLU A 264 61.09 -36.70 36.05
C GLU A 264 60.32 -35.38 36.04
N ARG A 265 59.10 -35.41 35.48
CA ARG A 265 58.19 -34.27 35.38
C ARG A 265 57.43 -34.17 36.70
N ARG A 266 57.83 -33.23 37.56
CA ARG A 266 57.16 -33.02 38.85
C ARG A 266 56.20 -31.84 38.74
N ASP A 267 54.90 -32.13 38.70
CA ASP A 267 53.86 -31.14 38.94
C ASP A 267 53.83 -30.83 40.44
N ARG A 268 53.75 -29.55 40.78
CA ARG A 268 53.83 -29.05 42.15
C ARG A 268 52.45 -29.12 42.82
N ASP A 269 51.89 -30.30 42.92
CA ASP A 269 50.79 -30.64 43.82
C ASP A 269 50.97 -32.09 44.24
N GLY A 270 51.42 -32.29 45.48
CA GLY A 270 51.55 -33.61 46.08
C GLY A 270 50.17 -34.13 46.48
N ALA A 271 49.64 -35.06 45.70
CA ALA A 271 48.67 -36.05 46.17
C ALA A 271 48.99 -37.40 45.49
N GLN A 272 49.07 -38.42 46.34
CA GLN A 272 49.57 -39.75 46.05
C GLN A 272 48.39 -40.73 45.90
N ALA A 273 48.60 -41.75 45.08
CA ALA A 273 47.82 -43.00 44.94
C ALA A 273 46.47 -42.88 44.19
N GLU A 274 46.01 -43.84 43.39
CA GLU A 274 46.45 -45.22 43.17
C GLU A 274 45.94 -45.73 41.80
N ALA A 275 46.57 -46.80 41.31
CA ALA A 275 46.21 -47.49 40.08
C ALA A 275 45.03 -48.46 40.30
N GLY A 276 44.15 -48.58 39.30
CA GLY A 276 43.11 -49.61 39.26
C GLY A 276 42.59 -49.77 37.83
N LYS A 277 42.72 -50.98 37.30
CA LYS A 277 42.54 -51.42 35.91
C LYS A 277 41.23 -52.19 35.78
N GLU A 278 40.83 -52.45 34.52
CA GLU A 278 39.68 -53.26 34.04
C GLU A 278 38.38 -52.47 33.89
N GLY A 279 37.66 -52.47 32.76
CA GLY A 279 37.50 -53.48 31.71
C GLY A 279 36.04 -53.92 31.73
N GLY A 280 35.24 -53.57 30.71
CA GLY A 280 33.83 -53.97 30.66
C GLY A 280 33.03 -53.28 29.56
N VAL A 281 32.76 -54.04 28.50
CA VAL A 281 31.86 -53.77 27.36
C VAL A 281 30.42 -54.20 27.72
N GLN A 282 29.44 -53.84 26.88
CA GLN A 282 28.01 -54.24 26.80
C GLN A 282 27.04 -53.39 27.66
N GLU A 283 25.86 -52.94 27.22
CA GLU A 283 24.88 -53.27 26.16
C GLU A 283 24.29 -51.95 25.58
N GLY A 284 23.70 -51.83 24.38
CA GLY A 284 22.92 -52.80 23.60
C GLY A 284 21.44 -52.74 23.95
N GLY A 285 20.76 -51.62 23.68
CA GLY A 285 19.31 -51.44 23.94
C GLY A 285 18.54 -51.04 22.68
N GLU A 286 18.06 -52.05 21.94
CA GLU A 286 17.00 -51.97 20.94
C GLU A 286 15.64 -52.02 21.66
N GLY A 287 14.66 -51.24 21.18
CA GLY A 287 13.32 -51.25 21.76
C GLY A 287 12.34 -50.36 20.99
N VAL A 288 11.83 -50.91 19.89
CA VAL A 288 10.49 -50.76 19.26
C VAL A 288 9.95 -49.36 18.98
#